data_AF-A0A845CW56-F1
#
_entry.id   AF-A0A845CW56-F1
#
_cell.length_a   1.000
_cell.length_b   1.000
_cell.length_c   1.000
_cell.angle_alpha   90.00
_cell.angle_beta   90.00
_cell.angle_gamma   90.00
#
_symmetry.space_group_name_H-M   'P 1'
#
loop_
_entity.id
_entity.type
_entity.pdbx_description
1 polymer ?
#
loop_
_entity_poly.entity_id
_entity_poly.type
_entity_poly.pdbx_seq_one_letter_code
_entity_poly.pdbx_strand_id
1 'polypeptide(L)'
;MKAVERAFLSRIGDLPSKCVFRGQTDSSWKLHSTATRRLIKFFDGDESVTGEVYFSPMHHVYHRSVLLKRARNLGFGFADGHEVPDLQLLLKLQRFGAATGFLDFSRDPLVALWYACEDVDRDGRVFVLNLDYTTALRGVPFAEAVHSTEEIFMRSGKPEKNVYIEMPMQEQEAEGGLLNGTVSVQAWPMIPEGAVSSFVIRASDKPLIRRELESFFDFKRPSHFFNFLQFSALNSERLPLPHIEDPEFSLLLGNQCCLQGDFAGAIEHYNKGIELAPDADIAYFSYVRGNAKTEAGDLRGACDDYDAALSHLELLSGDQPDSSKEEFNKHLARQLYFNRGNVKSGTDDFEGALADFEEAVSLSVQVGERDPWCFLNKGNVNFLLHRFGEAIVDYEEATKLDGQIAHLNKGNVLVTLGRFDEALQSYDAAIREGETSSLVICNRNSVSAILNRIGGDGYVVEPPRYKDDTRRMIIEVSLRADAKNRYTEFYNFHGNYGNSGNIGSVELPGGRGFKGKVGFVVIVKGEEW
;
A
#
# COMPACT_ATOMS: atom_id res chain seq x y z
N MET A 1 47.10 -22.32 16.37
CA MET A 1 46.45 -21.89 15.12
C MET A 1 46.91 -22.71 13.92
N LYS A 2 46.05 -23.59 13.39
CA LYS A 2 46.32 -24.33 12.15
C LYS A 2 46.30 -23.39 10.92
N ALA A 3 46.74 -23.87 9.77
CA ALA A 3 46.85 -23.08 8.54
C ALA A 3 45.53 -22.44 8.09
N VAL A 4 44.39 -23.09 8.35
CA VAL A 4 43.05 -22.57 7.99
C VAL A 4 42.65 -21.37 8.83
N GLU A 5 42.87 -21.41 10.14
CA GLU A 5 42.60 -20.27 11.03
C GLU A 5 43.48 -19.08 10.64
N ARG A 6 44.78 -19.29 10.36
CA ARG A 6 45.67 -18.24 9.87
C ARG A 6 45.29 -17.72 8.48
N ALA A 7 44.88 -18.60 7.56
CA ALA A 7 44.48 -18.19 6.21
C ALA A 7 43.13 -17.44 6.21
N PHE A 8 42.17 -17.89 7.01
CA PHE A 8 40.89 -17.24 7.21
C PHE A 8 41.06 -15.88 7.91
N LEU A 9 41.78 -15.83 9.04
CA LEU A 9 42.09 -14.56 9.72
C LEU A 9 42.91 -13.63 8.83
N SER A 10 43.83 -14.15 8.00
CA SER A 10 44.58 -13.32 7.04
C SER A 10 43.74 -12.74 5.91
N ARG A 11 42.62 -13.38 5.54
CA ARG A 11 41.64 -12.85 4.58
C ARG A 11 40.72 -11.80 5.21
N ILE A 12 40.54 -11.84 6.53
CA ILE A 12 39.71 -10.89 7.28
C ILE A 12 40.50 -9.60 7.61
N GLY A 13 41.84 -9.64 7.58
CA GLY A 13 42.70 -8.47 7.83
C GLY A 13 42.72 -8.03 9.30
N ASP A 14 43.15 -6.80 9.57
CA ASP A 14 43.06 -6.20 10.91
C ASP A 14 41.58 -5.94 11.25
N LEU A 15 41.04 -6.77 12.13
CA LEU A 15 39.67 -6.62 12.62
C LEU A 15 39.56 -5.41 13.57
N PRO A 16 38.51 -4.57 13.42
CA PRO A 16 38.17 -3.56 14.41
C PRO A 16 38.00 -4.14 15.82
N SER A 17 38.21 -3.31 16.85
CA SER A 17 38.17 -3.71 18.27
C SER A 17 36.88 -4.42 18.69
N LYS A 18 35.75 -4.10 18.06
CA LYS A 18 34.45 -4.71 18.35
C LYS A 18 33.74 -5.15 17.07
N CYS A 19 33.93 -6.42 16.69
CA CYS A 19 33.30 -7.03 15.53
C CYS A 19 32.43 -8.24 15.89
N VAL A 20 31.45 -8.48 15.03
CA VAL A 20 30.54 -9.62 15.09
C VAL A 20 30.31 -10.18 13.69
N PHE A 21 30.10 -11.48 13.58
CA PHE A 21 30.17 -12.25 12.35
C PHE A 21 28.91 -13.07 12.10
N ARG A 22 28.48 -13.20 10.85
CA ARG A 22 27.33 -14.03 10.47
C ARG A 22 27.62 -14.82 9.19
N GLY A 23 27.34 -16.11 9.21
CA GLY A 23 27.47 -16.98 8.04
C GLY A 23 26.14 -17.28 7.38
N GLN A 24 26.13 -17.35 6.05
CA GLN A 24 25.02 -17.86 5.24
C GLN A 24 25.54 -18.91 4.26
N THR A 25 24.79 -19.99 4.11
CA THR A 25 25.12 -21.13 3.25
C THR A 25 25.10 -20.81 1.76
N ASP A 26 24.25 -19.86 1.38
CA ASP A 26 24.05 -19.39 0.01
C ASP A 26 24.42 -17.90 -0.07
N SER A 27 25.39 -17.59 -0.90
CA SER A 27 25.93 -16.24 -1.09
C SER A 27 25.00 -15.29 -1.84
N SER A 28 23.94 -15.81 -2.47
CA SER A 28 22.89 -14.98 -3.09
C SER A 28 21.91 -14.42 -2.07
N TRP A 29 21.85 -14.98 -0.87
CA TRP A 29 20.89 -14.56 0.13
C TRP A 29 21.20 -13.15 0.64
N LYS A 30 20.16 -12.32 0.67
CA LYS A 30 20.17 -11.07 1.43
C LYS A 30 20.21 -11.36 2.92
N LEU A 31 20.63 -10.38 3.71
CA LEU A 31 20.74 -10.51 5.16
C LEU A 31 19.38 -10.35 5.86
N HIS A 32 18.45 -11.25 5.56
CA HIS A 32 17.09 -11.20 6.08
C HIS A 32 16.96 -11.88 7.44
N SER A 33 16.08 -11.38 8.32
CA SER A 33 15.63 -12.14 9.48
C SER A 33 14.82 -13.37 9.06
N THR A 34 14.63 -14.33 9.96
CA THR A 34 13.81 -15.52 9.64
C THR A 34 12.31 -15.22 9.61
N ALA A 35 11.84 -14.20 10.34
CA ALA A 35 10.47 -13.70 10.19
C ALA A 35 10.25 -13.17 8.77
N THR A 36 11.19 -12.36 8.31
CA THR A 36 11.18 -11.71 6.99
C THR A 36 11.25 -12.74 5.86
N ARG A 37 12.14 -13.74 5.95
CA ARG A 37 12.18 -14.84 4.97
C ARG A 37 10.85 -15.59 4.91
N ARG A 38 10.24 -15.88 6.06
CA ARG A 38 8.95 -16.58 6.12
C ARG A 38 7.81 -15.73 5.56
N LEU A 39 7.83 -14.41 5.77
CA LEU A 39 6.90 -13.47 5.14
C LEU A 39 7.07 -13.43 3.62
N ILE A 40 8.27 -13.22 3.10
CA ILE A 40 8.53 -13.26 1.64
C ILE A 40 8.03 -14.56 1.03
N LYS A 41 8.35 -15.69 1.66
CA LYS A 41 7.90 -17.01 1.21
C LYS A 41 6.37 -17.19 1.27
N PHE A 42 5.71 -16.58 2.26
CA PHE A 42 4.26 -16.60 2.36
C PHE A 42 3.59 -15.88 1.19
N PHE A 43 4.23 -14.84 0.65
CA PHE A 43 3.78 -14.11 -0.54
C PHE A 43 4.46 -14.60 -1.82
N ASP A 44 4.66 -15.91 -1.96
CA ASP A 44 5.23 -16.55 -3.16
C ASP A 44 6.55 -15.94 -3.67
N GLY A 45 7.37 -15.42 -2.74
CA GLY A 45 8.66 -14.81 -3.07
C GLY A 45 8.59 -13.31 -3.37
N ASP A 46 7.45 -12.65 -3.18
CA ASP A 46 7.32 -11.20 -3.36
C ASP A 46 8.16 -10.45 -2.33
N GLU A 47 9.29 -9.89 -2.79
CA GLU A 47 10.17 -9.08 -1.95
C GLU A 47 9.61 -7.68 -1.65
N SER A 48 8.55 -7.23 -2.33
CA SER A 48 7.94 -5.91 -2.10
C SER A 48 7.38 -5.76 -0.69
N VAL A 49 7.00 -6.87 -0.05
CA VAL A 49 6.59 -6.93 1.37
C VAL A 49 7.71 -6.55 2.34
N THR A 50 8.94 -6.47 1.82
CA THR A 50 10.17 -6.05 2.51
C THR A 50 10.82 -4.84 1.85
N GLY A 51 10.13 -4.19 0.91
CA GLY A 51 10.63 -3.08 0.10
C GLY A 51 10.95 -1.81 0.88
N GLU A 52 10.56 -1.75 2.15
CA GLU A 52 11.06 -0.78 3.10
C GLU A 52 12.20 -1.35 3.93
N VAL A 53 13.18 -0.52 4.28
CA VAL A 53 14.30 -0.89 5.19
C VAL A 53 13.80 -1.17 6.63
N TYR A 54 12.48 -1.19 6.83
CA TYR A 54 11.76 -1.13 8.09
C TYR A 54 10.84 -2.36 8.27
N PHE A 55 10.70 -2.83 9.52
CA PHE A 55 9.67 -3.71 10.03
C PHE A 55 8.30 -3.25 9.54
N SER A 56 7.67 -4.07 8.69
CA SER A 56 6.33 -3.77 8.21
C SER A 56 5.29 -3.96 9.33
N PRO A 57 4.14 -3.29 9.26
CA PRO A 57 3.01 -3.52 10.18
C PRO A 57 2.67 -5.01 10.37
N MET A 58 2.85 -5.84 9.34
CA MET A 58 2.65 -7.29 9.43
C MET A 58 3.56 -7.96 10.46
N HIS A 59 4.82 -7.54 10.54
CA HIS A 59 5.72 -8.10 11.54
C HIS A 59 5.34 -7.69 12.97
N HIS A 60 4.79 -6.48 13.15
CA HIS A 60 4.30 -6.01 14.45
C HIS A 60 3.13 -6.85 14.95
N VAL A 61 2.12 -7.04 14.10
CA VAL A 61 0.96 -7.88 14.45
C VAL A 61 1.42 -9.31 14.71
N TYR A 62 2.36 -9.84 13.92
CA TYR A 62 2.96 -11.14 14.16
C TYR A 62 3.65 -11.21 15.55
N HIS A 63 4.48 -10.22 15.91
CA HIS A 63 5.10 -10.18 17.23
C HIS A 63 4.08 -10.15 18.36
N ARG A 64 3.16 -9.20 18.29
CA ARG A 64 2.13 -8.97 19.31
C ARG A 64 1.22 -10.18 19.47
N SER A 65 0.60 -10.62 18.37
CA SER A 65 -0.52 -11.57 18.40
C SER A 65 -0.07 -13.03 18.35
N VAL A 66 1.11 -13.33 17.80
CA VAL A 66 1.64 -14.70 17.74
C VAL A 66 2.68 -14.94 18.82
N LEU A 67 3.77 -14.17 18.85
CA LEU A 67 4.90 -14.49 19.71
C LEU A 67 4.64 -14.11 21.16
N LEU A 68 4.39 -12.82 21.40
CA LEU A 68 4.26 -12.24 22.73
C LEU A 68 3.00 -12.74 23.43
N LYS A 69 1.83 -12.63 22.80
CA LYS A 69 0.56 -13.08 23.37
C LYS A 69 0.59 -14.56 23.77
N ARG A 70 1.10 -15.45 22.91
CA ARG A 70 1.20 -16.89 23.23
C ARG A 70 2.21 -17.14 24.35
N ALA A 71 3.38 -16.51 24.30
CA ALA A 71 4.39 -16.67 25.35
C ALA A 71 3.89 -16.21 26.71
N ARG A 72 3.20 -15.06 26.76
CA ARG A 72 2.55 -14.55 27.98
C ARG A 72 1.47 -15.51 28.49
N ASN A 73 0.60 -16.02 27.61
CA ASN A 73 -0.44 -16.99 27.99
C ASN A 73 0.13 -18.31 28.55
N LEU A 74 1.33 -18.68 28.13
CA LEU A 74 2.05 -19.85 28.64
C LEU A 74 2.84 -19.55 29.94
N GLY A 75 2.74 -18.35 30.49
CA GLY A 75 3.39 -17.96 31.74
C GLY A 75 4.82 -17.43 31.59
N PHE A 76 5.37 -17.32 30.37
CA PHE A 76 6.71 -16.78 30.15
C PHE A 76 6.79 -15.25 30.26
N GLY A 77 5.65 -14.58 30.43
CA GLY A 77 5.56 -13.14 30.59
C GLY A 77 6.04 -12.61 31.95
N PHE A 78 6.36 -13.48 32.91
CA PHE A 78 6.80 -13.07 34.24
C PHE A 78 8.10 -13.79 34.66
N ALA A 79 9.00 -13.07 35.31
CA ALA A 79 10.21 -13.61 35.93
C ALA A 79 10.43 -12.90 37.28
N ASP A 80 10.72 -13.65 38.34
CA ASP A 80 10.96 -13.13 39.69
C ASP A 80 9.87 -12.15 40.19
N GLY A 81 8.61 -12.45 39.87
CA GLY A 81 7.45 -11.63 40.25
C GLY A 81 7.26 -10.34 39.44
N HIS A 82 8.08 -10.09 38.42
CA HIS A 82 8.00 -8.91 37.55
C HIS A 82 7.65 -9.32 36.12
N GLU A 83 6.92 -8.44 35.41
CA GLU A 83 6.67 -8.65 33.98
C GLU A 83 7.98 -8.56 33.20
N VAL A 84 8.18 -9.51 32.28
CA VAL A 84 9.31 -9.52 31.35
C VAL A 84 8.99 -8.58 30.19
N PRO A 85 9.82 -7.56 29.91
CA PRO A 85 9.62 -6.67 28.77
C PRO A 85 9.55 -7.43 27.42
N ASP A 86 8.77 -6.91 26.47
CA ASP A 86 8.54 -7.53 25.15
C ASP A 86 9.84 -7.91 24.45
N LEU A 87 10.81 -7.00 24.43
CA LEU A 87 12.10 -7.21 23.79
C LEU A 87 12.89 -8.36 24.44
N GLN A 88 12.92 -8.41 25.76
CA GLN A 88 13.58 -9.50 26.47
C GLN A 88 12.86 -10.84 26.23
N LEU A 89 11.53 -10.82 26.14
CA LEU A 89 10.75 -12.01 25.84
C LEU A 89 10.98 -12.50 24.40
N LEU A 90 11.02 -11.61 23.41
CA LEU A 90 11.35 -11.96 22.02
C LEU A 90 12.76 -12.52 21.88
N LEU A 91 13.75 -11.96 22.59
CA LEU A 91 15.11 -12.48 22.62
C LEU A 91 15.17 -13.88 23.25
N LYS A 92 14.42 -14.12 24.33
CA LYS A 92 14.28 -15.46 24.91
C LYS A 92 13.66 -16.44 23.91
N LEU A 93 12.60 -16.03 23.21
CA LEU A 93 11.93 -16.86 22.19
C LEU A 93 12.84 -17.16 20.99
N GLN A 94 13.66 -16.20 20.56
CA GLN A 94 14.66 -16.39 19.51
C GLN A 94 15.60 -17.54 19.87
N ARG A 95 16.07 -17.66 21.12
CA ARG A 95 16.92 -18.79 21.55
C ARG A 95 16.26 -20.16 21.36
N PHE A 96 14.92 -20.21 21.33
CA PHE A 96 14.16 -21.43 21.07
C PHE A 96 13.76 -21.62 19.59
N GLY A 97 14.31 -20.82 18.66
CA GLY A 97 14.05 -20.95 17.23
C GLY A 97 12.82 -20.18 16.74
N ALA A 98 12.23 -19.31 17.56
CA ALA A 98 11.12 -18.46 17.13
C ALA A 98 11.59 -17.46 16.07
N ALA A 99 10.72 -17.13 15.13
CA ALA A 99 11.05 -16.19 14.06
C ALA A 99 10.80 -14.74 14.52
N THR A 100 11.61 -14.19 15.44
CA THR A 100 11.29 -12.91 16.13
C THR A 100 11.78 -11.65 15.41
N GLY A 101 12.17 -11.76 14.14
CA GLY A 101 12.66 -10.61 13.36
C GLY A 101 14.12 -10.23 13.61
N PHE A 102 14.82 -10.90 14.53
CA PHE A 102 16.23 -10.64 14.84
C PHE A 102 17.16 -11.42 13.91
N LEU A 103 18.36 -10.85 13.72
CA LEU A 103 19.50 -11.50 13.10
C LEU A 103 20.49 -11.90 14.20
N ASP A 104 20.99 -13.13 14.18
CA ASP A 104 22.03 -13.54 15.11
C ASP A 104 23.41 -13.39 14.49
N PHE A 105 24.33 -12.85 15.28
CA PHE A 105 25.75 -12.80 14.97
C PHE A 105 26.53 -13.54 16.05
N SER A 106 27.77 -13.88 15.74
CA SER A 106 28.71 -14.49 16.65
C SER A 106 29.88 -13.54 16.89
N ARG A 107 30.43 -13.50 18.10
CA ARG A 107 31.76 -12.91 18.31
C ARG A 107 32.88 -13.79 17.78
N ASP A 108 32.61 -15.07 17.56
CA ASP A 108 33.54 -16.02 16.99
C ASP A 108 33.36 -16.11 15.46
N PRO A 109 34.35 -15.69 14.66
CA PRO A 109 34.28 -15.78 13.21
C PRO A 109 34.31 -17.22 12.69
N LEU A 110 34.79 -18.20 13.48
CA LEU A 110 34.77 -19.62 13.11
C LEU A 110 33.35 -20.20 13.12
N VAL A 111 32.48 -19.71 14.02
CA VAL A 111 31.05 -20.08 14.04
C VAL A 111 30.38 -19.56 12.76
N ALA A 112 30.64 -18.32 12.35
CA ALA A 112 30.12 -17.79 11.09
C ALA A 112 30.63 -18.59 9.88
N LEU A 113 31.91 -18.98 9.89
CA LEU A 113 32.48 -19.81 8.82
C LEU A 113 31.82 -21.19 8.73
N TRP A 114 31.52 -21.81 9.87
CA TRP A 114 30.80 -23.08 9.91
C TRP A 114 29.48 -23.01 9.15
N TYR A 115 28.66 -22.00 9.45
CA TYR A 115 27.38 -21.80 8.77
C TYR A 115 27.51 -21.47 7.29
N ALA A 116 28.51 -20.66 6.93
CA ALA A 116 28.78 -20.41 5.51
C ALA A 116 29.10 -21.70 4.74
N CYS A 117 29.58 -22.75 5.43
CA CYS A 117 29.94 -24.03 4.84
C CYS A 117 28.89 -25.15 5.00
N GLU A 118 27.71 -24.90 5.58
CA GLU A 118 26.77 -25.97 5.90
C GLU A 118 26.21 -26.68 4.65
N ASP A 119 25.81 -25.92 3.62
CA ASP A 119 25.51 -26.41 2.27
C ASP A 119 26.79 -26.44 1.43
N VAL A 120 27.25 -27.63 1.03
CA VAL A 120 28.51 -27.80 0.30
C VAL A 120 28.39 -27.55 -1.21
N ASP A 121 27.17 -27.52 -1.75
CA ASP A 121 26.92 -27.47 -3.20
C ASP A 121 26.79 -26.03 -3.74
N ARG A 122 26.65 -25.05 -2.85
CA ARG A 122 26.52 -23.62 -3.20
C ARG A 122 27.66 -22.80 -2.61
N ASP A 123 27.95 -21.65 -3.19
CA ASP A 123 28.85 -20.67 -2.57
C ASP A 123 28.19 -20.09 -1.32
N GLY A 124 28.93 -20.01 -0.21
CA GLY A 124 28.49 -19.37 1.03
C GLY A 124 29.03 -17.96 1.20
N ARG A 125 28.58 -17.25 2.23
CA ARG A 125 29.02 -15.88 2.53
C ARG A 125 29.18 -15.67 4.03
N VAL A 126 30.22 -14.94 4.42
CA VAL A 126 30.42 -14.45 5.79
C VAL A 126 30.30 -12.93 5.78
N PHE A 127 29.46 -12.41 6.65
CA PHE A 127 29.26 -10.99 6.91
C PHE A 127 30.00 -10.59 8.18
N VAL A 128 30.59 -9.39 8.16
CA VAL A 128 31.32 -8.78 9.26
C VAL A 128 30.66 -7.45 9.56
N LEU A 129 30.25 -7.28 10.81
CA LEU A 129 29.64 -6.06 11.30
C LEU A 129 30.54 -5.42 12.36
N ASN A 130 30.86 -4.14 12.16
CA ASN A 130 31.71 -3.36 13.05
C ASN A 130 30.83 -2.53 14.00
N LEU A 131 30.85 -2.85 15.29
CA LEU A 131 29.98 -2.21 16.29
C LEU A 131 30.49 -0.84 16.75
N ASP A 132 31.75 -0.50 16.49
CA ASP A 132 32.36 0.75 16.96
C ASP A 132 32.11 1.93 15.99
N TYR A 133 31.90 1.67 14.71
CA TYR A 133 31.88 2.71 13.66
C TYR A 133 30.65 2.71 12.76
N THR A 134 29.72 1.77 12.94
CA THR A 134 28.52 1.73 12.09
C THR A 134 27.59 2.89 12.44
N THR A 135 27.61 3.95 11.63
CA THR A 135 26.71 5.10 11.78
C THR A 135 25.24 4.73 11.57
N ALA A 136 24.96 3.55 10.99
CA ALA A 136 23.64 2.98 10.79
C ALA A 136 23.10 2.19 12.00
N LEU A 137 23.88 2.01 13.08
CA LEU A 137 23.50 1.21 14.25
C LEU A 137 23.59 2.00 15.57
N ARG A 138 22.73 1.66 16.54
CA ARG A 138 22.70 2.15 17.93
C ARG A 138 22.73 0.96 18.89
N GLY A 139 23.61 0.99 19.89
CA GLY A 139 23.64 -0.03 20.95
C GLY A 139 22.56 0.23 22.01
N VAL A 140 21.84 -0.81 22.43
CA VAL A 140 20.88 -0.78 23.54
C VAL A 140 21.29 -1.80 24.61
N PRO A 141 21.54 -1.37 25.87
CA PRO A 141 21.87 -2.29 26.96
C PRO A 141 20.72 -3.26 27.25
N PHE A 142 21.02 -4.54 27.47
CA PHE A 142 20.00 -5.56 27.74
C PHE A 142 19.15 -5.26 28.99
N ALA A 143 19.75 -4.68 30.03
CA ALA A 143 19.04 -4.28 31.25
C ALA A 143 18.07 -3.10 31.05
N GLU A 144 18.28 -2.28 30.01
CA GLU A 144 17.45 -1.12 29.67
C GLU A 144 16.44 -1.43 28.55
N ALA A 145 16.37 -2.70 28.10
CA ALA A 145 15.39 -3.18 27.13
C ALA A 145 13.98 -3.28 27.74
N VAL A 146 13.37 -2.14 28.09
CA VAL A 146 12.07 -2.03 28.79
C VAL A 146 10.91 -1.70 27.82
N HIS A 147 11.19 -1.63 26.52
CA HIS A 147 10.28 -1.05 25.53
C HIS A 147 9.36 -2.07 24.85
N SER A 148 8.16 -1.61 24.42
CA SER A 148 7.27 -2.41 23.57
C SER A 148 7.86 -2.62 22.17
N THR A 149 7.33 -3.58 21.42
CA THR A 149 7.72 -3.74 20.02
C THR A 149 7.48 -2.45 19.21
N GLU A 150 6.38 -1.73 19.42
CA GLU A 150 6.13 -0.46 18.74
C GLU A 150 7.11 0.65 19.16
N GLU A 151 7.59 0.68 20.40
CA GLU A 151 8.56 1.70 20.83
C GLU A 151 9.96 1.49 20.25
N ILE A 152 10.32 0.22 20.03
CA ILE A 152 11.62 -0.17 19.45
C ILE A 152 11.58 -0.08 17.93
N PHE A 153 10.46 -0.50 17.35
CA PHE A 153 10.32 -0.58 15.91
C PHE A 153 9.69 0.71 15.33
N MET A 154 8.73 1.39 15.95
CA MET A 154 8.00 2.51 15.32
C MET A 154 7.97 3.79 16.17
N ARG A 155 9.14 4.41 16.43
CA ARG A 155 9.17 5.70 17.15
C ARG A 155 8.87 6.88 16.21
N SER A 156 7.73 7.53 16.40
CA SER A 156 7.33 8.78 15.71
C SER A 156 7.28 8.70 14.18
N GLY A 157 6.96 7.52 13.61
CA GLY A 157 6.84 7.33 12.15
C GLY A 157 8.13 7.58 11.37
N LYS A 158 9.27 7.72 12.06
CA LYS A 158 10.58 7.85 11.45
C LYS A 158 11.49 6.76 12.00
N PRO A 159 12.07 5.95 11.12
CA PRO A 159 13.02 4.94 11.54
C PRO A 159 14.31 5.62 12.02
N GLU A 160 14.64 5.42 13.30
CA GLU A 160 15.99 5.68 13.79
C GLU A 160 16.98 4.65 13.20
N LYS A 161 18.27 4.85 13.47
CA LYS A 161 19.33 3.87 13.20
C LYS A 161 18.92 2.48 13.72
N ASN A 162 19.29 1.43 12.99
CA ASN A 162 19.11 0.04 13.43
C ASN A 162 19.63 -0.13 14.87
N VAL A 163 19.03 -0.99 15.69
CA VAL A 163 19.49 -1.21 17.07
C VAL A 163 20.18 -2.55 17.17
N TYR A 164 21.30 -2.65 17.91
CA TYR A 164 21.89 -3.92 18.36
C TYR A 164 21.85 -4.04 19.89
N ILE A 165 21.66 -5.27 20.37
CA ILE A 165 21.61 -5.60 21.80
C ILE A 165 22.70 -6.62 22.12
N GLU A 166 23.41 -6.43 23.22
CA GLU A 166 24.33 -7.44 23.72
C GLU A 166 23.68 -8.25 24.83
N MET A 167 23.44 -9.54 24.56
CA MET A 167 22.91 -10.45 25.57
C MET A 167 23.99 -10.77 26.63
N PRO A 168 23.68 -10.70 27.93
CA PRO A 168 24.60 -11.12 28.97
C PRO A 168 24.82 -12.64 28.90
N MET A 169 26.07 -13.09 29.04
CA MET A 169 26.37 -14.52 29.16
C MET A 169 25.81 -15.06 30.49
N GLN A 170 25.04 -16.15 30.46
CA GLN A 170 24.67 -16.85 31.70
C GLN A 170 25.85 -17.72 32.16
N GLU A 171 26.29 -17.49 33.40
CA GLU A 171 27.46 -18.16 34.02
C GLU A 171 27.33 -19.69 34.14
N GLN A 172 26.13 -20.27 34.03
CA GLN A 172 25.92 -21.72 34.18
C GLN A 172 26.40 -22.57 32.98
N GLU A 173 26.75 -21.96 31.84
CA GLU A 173 27.31 -22.67 30.68
C GLU A 173 28.85 -22.80 30.74
N ALA A 174 29.47 -22.41 31.87
CA ALA A 174 30.91 -22.19 32.03
C ALA A 174 31.78 -23.42 32.39
N GLU A 175 31.34 -24.65 32.19
CA GLU A 175 32.21 -25.83 32.34
C GLU A 175 32.75 -26.30 30.98
N GLY A 176 33.91 -25.76 30.58
CA GLY A 176 34.77 -26.40 29.58
C GLY A 176 35.27 -25.57 28.40
N GLY A 177 35.96 -24.46 28.66
CA GLY A 177 37.15 -24.06 27.88
C GLY A 177 37.03 -23.55 26.44
N LEU A 178 35.89 -23.66 25.76
CA LEU A 178 35.55 -22.85 24.57
C LEU A 178 34.47 -21.84 24.96
N LEU A 179 34.92 -20.83 25.71
CA LEU A 179 34.22 -19.56 25.88
C LEU A 179 34.03 -18.95 24.49
N ASN A 180 32.80 -18.82 23.99
CA ASN A 180 32.51 -17.79 22.99
C ASN A 180 31.07 -17.34 23.13
N GLY A 181 30.90 -16.19 23.81
CA GLY A 181 29.61 -15.54 23.97
C GLY A 181 28.98 -15.27 22.61
N THR A 182 27.84 -15.90 22.36
CA THR A 182 26.94 -15.49 21.28
C THR A 182 26.47 -14.07 21.56
N VAL A 183 26.60 -13.18 20.58
CA VAL A 183 25.99 -11.85 20.66
C VAL A 183 24.85 -11.84 19.66
N SER A 184 23.61 -11.93 20.14
CA SER A 184 22.45 -11.69 19.30
C SER A 184 22.38 -10.22 18.92
N VAL A 185 23.13 -9.85 17.89
CA VAL A 185 23.18 -8.50 17.35
C VAL A 185 21.89 -8.26 16.61
N GLN A 186 20.94 -7.62 17.29
CA GLN A 186 19.78 -7.08 16.62
C GLN A 186 20.24 -6.21 15.44
N ALA A 187 19.64 -6.45 14.29
CA ALA A 187 19.50 -5.47 13.25
C ALA A 187 18.14 -5.73 12.60
N TRP A 188 17.46 -4.64 12.27
CA TRP A 188 16.17 -4.61 11.57
C TRP A 188 16.21 -5.43 10.28
N PRO A 189 15.06 -5.82 9.67
CA PRO A 189 14.88 -7.10 9.00
C PRO A 189 15.90 -7.36 7.89
N MET A 190 16.56 -6.30 7.41
CA MET A 190 17.79 -6.31 6.64
C MET A 190 18.85 -5.36 7.25
N ILE A 191 20.13 -5.78 7.27
CA ILE A 191 21.23 -4.81 7.41
C ILE A 191 21.52 -4.23 6.02
N PRO A 192 21.53 -2.89 5.84
CA PRO A 192 21.90 -2.29 4.57
C PRO A 192 23.29 -2.78 4.14
N GLU A 193 23.48 -3.08 2.85
CA GLU A 193 24.74 -3.63 2.35
C GLU A 193 25.95 -2.73 2.66
N GLY A 194 25.75 -1.40 2.73
CA GLY A 194 26.79 -0.45 3.12
C GLY A 194 27.17 -0.44 4.61
N ALA A 195 26.42 -1.13 5.47
CA ALA A 195 26.66 -1.20 6.91
C ALA A 195 27.44 -2.46 7.32
N VAL A 196 27.67 -3.41 6.40
CA VAL A 196 28.42 -4.65 6.65
C VAL A 196 29.46 -4.87 5.57
N SER A 197 30.64 -5.35 5.94
CA SER A 197 31.56 -5.96 4.97
C SER A 197 31.23 -7.46 4.83
N SER A 198 31.56 -8.06 3.70
CA SER A 198 31.34 -9.49 3.50
C SER A 198 32.37 -10.11 2.55
N PHE A 199 32.48 -11.44 2.59
CA PHE A 199 33.32 -12.20 1.67
C PHE A 199 32.70 -13.57 1.38
N VAL A 200 32.97 -14.09 0.17
CA VAL A 200 32.39 -15.34 -0.36
C VAL A 200 33.29 -16.53 -0.03
N ILE A 201 32.68 -17.63 0.37
CA ILE A 201 33.29 -18.94 0.55
C ILE A 201 32.84 -19.83 -0.61
N ARG A 202 33.76 -20.17 -1.51
CA ARG A 202 33.43 -20.99 -2.68
C ARG A 202 33.03 -22.40 -2.28
N ALA A 203 32.05 -22.98 -2.98
CA ALA A 203 31.61 -24.35 -2.79
C ALA A 203 32.78 -25.34 -2.79
N SER A 204 33.76 -25.13 -3.68
CA SER A 204 34.99 -25.95 -3.79
C SER A 204 35.83 -26.01 -2.51
N ASP A 205 35.79 -24.94 -1.71
CA ASP A 205 36.66 -24.78 -0.54
C ASP A 205 35.97 -25.32 0.73
N LYS A 206 34.64 -25.46 0.72
CA LYS A 206 33.83 -25.85 1.88
C LYS A 206 34.20 -27.21 2.49
N PRO A 207 34.43 -28.30 1.74
CA PRO A 207 34.75 -29.60 2.34
C PRO A 207 36.04 -29.58 3.18
N LEU A 208 37.06 -28.86 2.72
CA LEU A 208 38.32 -28.71 3.45
C LEU A 208 38.12 -27.87 4.72
N ILE A 209 37.42 -26.74 4.58
CA ILE A 209 37.12 -25.86 5.71
C ILE A 209 36.34 -26.61 6.79
N ARG A 210 35.29 -27.35 6.41
CA ARG A 210 34.47 -28.15 7.34
C ARG A 210 35.30 -29.17 8.10
N ARG A 211 36.13 -29.94 7.40
CA ARG A 211 36.99 -30.95 8.03
C ARG A 211 37.92 -30.33 9.07
N GLU A 212 38.46 -29.14 8.81
CA GLU A 212 39.34 -28.45 9.73
C GLU A 212 38.56 -27.88 10.94
N LEU A 213 37.37 -27.34 10.71
CA LEU A 213 36.47 -26.89 11.79
C LEU A 213 36.00 -28.06 12.68
N GLU A 214 35.73 -29.23 12.10
CA GLU A 214 35.42 -30.50 12.83
C GLU A 214 36.56 -31.01 13.70
N SER A 215 37.80 -30.67 13.35
CA SER A 215 38.95 -30.96 14.21
C SER A 215 39.14 -29.96 15.34
N PHE A 216 38.50 -28.78 15.25
CA PHE A 216 38.64 -27.68 16.19
C PHE A 216 37.50 -27.66 17.22
N PHE A 217 36.26 -27.81 16.75
CA PHE A 217 35.08 -27.93 17.60
C PHE A 217 34.91 -29.40 18.01
N ASP A 218 35.00 -29.69 19.31
CA ASP A 218 34.60 -31.01 19.84
C ASP A 218 33.07 -31.14 19.79
N PHE A 219 32.56 -31.55 18.63
CA PHE A 219 31.13 -31.71 18.35
C PHE A 219 30.44 -32.83 19.15
N LYS A 220 31.20 -33.61 19.93
CA LYS A 220 30.64 -34.62 20.85
C LYS A 220 30.14 -34.02 22.16
N ARG A 221 30.47 -32.76 22.47
CA ARG A 221 30.00 -32.06 23.67
C ARG A 221 28.68 -31.32 23.39
N PRO A 222 27.59 -31.64 24.11
CA PRO A 222 26.29 -31.00 23.93
C PRO A 222 26.31 -29.47 24.09
N SER A 223 27.21 -28.92 24.91
CA SER A 223 27.36 -27.48 25.15
C SER A 223 27.74 -26.69 23.89
N HIS A 224 28.57 -27.26 23.02
CA HIS A 224 28.89 -26.64 21.72
C HIS A 224 27.76 -26.84 20.71
N PHE A 225 27.11 -28.01 20.74
CA PHE A 225 26.02 -28.36 19.83
C PHE A 225 24.78 -27.49 20.02
N PHE A 226 24.52 -27.03 21.24
CA PHE A 226 23.39 -26.17 21.57
C PHE A 226 23.43 -24.83 20.82
N ASN A 227 24.58 -24.16 20.80
CA ASN A 227 24.77 -22.93 20.01
C ASN A 227 24.63 -23.18 18.50
N PHE A 228 25.06 -24.35 18.02
CA PHE A 228 24.97 -24.69 16.60
C PHE A 228 23.53 -25.03 16.14
N LEU A 229 22.74 -25.70 16.98
CA LEU A 229 21.34 -26.00 16.69
C LEU A 229 20.48 -24.74 16.70
N GLN A 230 20.69 -23.85 17.68
CA GLN A 230 19.93 -22.60 17.76
C GLN A 230 20.14 -21.74 16.52
N PHE A 231 21.39 -21.50 16.13
CA PHE A 231 21.68 -20.63 15.00
C PHE A 231 21.30 -21.27 13.65
N SER A 232 21.31 -22.60 13.49
CA SER A 232 20.76 -23.29 12.29
C SER A 232 19.23 -23.21 12.22
N ALA A 233 18.52 -23.52 13.32
CA ALA A 233 17.06 -23.46 13.39
C ALA A 233 16.54 -22.04 13.11
N LEU A 234 17.29 -21.03 13.56
CA LEU A 234 17.02 -19.61 13.36
C LEU A 234 17.32 -19.09 11.96
N ASN A 235 17.85 -19.89 11.04
CA ASN A 235 18.05 -19.53 9.64
C ASN A 235 17.06 -20.21 8.69
N SER A 236 16.25 -21.13 9.21
CA SER A 236 15.38 -21.99 8.42
C SER A 236 14.02 -21.35 8.10
N GLU A 237 13.74 -21.18 6.82
CA GLU A 237 12.43 -20.84 6.23
C GLU A 237 11.51 -22.07 6.06
N ARG A 238 11.89 -23.24 6.61
CA ARG A 238 11.16 -24.51 6.40
C ARG A 238 9.79 -24.52 7.08
N LEU A 239 9.59 -23.67 8.08
CA LEU A 239 8.31 -23.56 8.79
C LEU A 239 7.51 -22.38 8.21
N PRO A 240 6.25 -22.59 7.79
CA PRO A 240 5.39 -21.50 7.31
C PRO A 240 5.09 -20.51 8.44
N LEU A 241 4.60 -19.32 8.08
CA LEU A 241 3.97 -18.45 9.07
C LEU A 241 2.78 -19.19 9.71
N PRO A 242 2.65 -19.14 11.04
CA PRO A 242 1.48 -19.69 11.69
C PRO A 242 0.24 -18.89 11.28
N HIS A 243 -0.92 -19.55 11.24
CA HIS A 243 -2.19 -18.87 11.08
C HIS A 243 -2.35 -17.80 12.18
N ILE A 244 -2.63 -16.56 11.78
CA ILE A 244 -2.81 -15.41 12.66
C ILE A 244 -4.29 -15.03 12.64
N GLU A 245 -4.97 -15.22 13.76
CA GLU A 245 -6.35 -14.78 13.95
C GLU A 245 -6.34 -13.37 14.56
N ASP A 246 -6.07 -12.39 13.71
CA ASP A 246 -6.06 -10.97 14.09
C ASP A 246 -6.68 -10.17 12.93
N PRO A 247 -7.69 -9.31 13.20
CA PRO A 247 -8.34 -8.53 12.15
C PRO A 247 -7.34 -7.58 11.47
N GLU A 248 -6.43 -6.95 12.21
CA GLU A 248 -5.42 -6.05 11.65
C GLU A 248 -4.49 -6.81 10.69
N PHE A 249 -4.10 -8.04 11.04
CA PHE A 249 -3.33 -8.88 10.11
C PHE A 249 -4.11 -9.19 8.83
N SER A 250 -5.41 -9.49 8.96
CA SER A 250 -6.28 -9.78 7.83
C SER A 250 -6.44 -8.56 6.90
N LEU A 251 -6.52 -7.35 7.47
CA LEU A 251 -6.51 -6.10 6.71
C LEU A 251 -5.20 -5.95 5.91
N LEU A 252 -4.05 -6.16 6.55
CA LEU A 252 -2.74 -6.02 5.90
C LEU A 252 -2.54 -7.04 4.78
N LEU A 253 -2.97 -8.29 4.97
CA LEU A 253 -2.97 -9.30 3.91
C LEU A 253 -3.85 -8.88 2.74
N GLY A 254 -5.08 -8.42 3.02
CA GLY A 254 -5.99 -7.96 1.98
C GLY A 254 -5.43 -6.78 1.19
N ASN A 255 -4.79 -5.82 1.88
CA ASN A 255 -4.14 -4.68 1.23
C ASN A 255 -3.00 -5.14 0.32
N GLN A 256 -2.16 -6.08 0.78
CA GLN A 256 -1.07 -6.61 -0.05
C GLN A 256 -1.59 -7.33 -1.29
N CYS A 257 -2.66 -8.14 -1.16
CA CYS A 257 -3.31 -8.78 -2.30
C CYS A 257 -3.85 -7.75 -3.31
N CYS A 258 -4.47 -6.65 -2.83
CA CYS A 258 -4.90 -5.55 -3.70
C CYS A 258 -3.72 -4.93 -4.47
N LEU A 259 -2.56 -4.70 -3.82
CA LEU A 259 -1.37 -4.17 -4.46
C LEU A 259 -0.81 -5.11 -5.55
N GLN A 260 -0.95 -6.42 -5.36
CA GLN A 260 -0.59 -7.45 -6.33
C GLN A 260 -1.64 -7.63 -7.45
N GLY A 261 -2.81 -6.99 -7.32
CA GLY A 261 -3.95 -7.18 -8.22
C GLY A 261 -4.73 -8.48 -7.99
N ASP A 262 -4.44 -9.21 -6.91
CA ASP A 262 -5.22 -10.37 -6.48
C ASP A 262 -6.45 -9.93 -5.66
N PHE A 263 -7.47 -9.44 -6.36
CA PHE A 263 -8.69 -8.99 -5.69
C PHE A 263 -9.49 -10.14 -5.04
N ALA A 264 -9.34 -11.37 -5.53
CA ALA A 264 -10.03 -12.52 -4.95
C ALA A 264 -9.43 -12.88 -3.57
N GLY A 265 -8.10 -12.97 -3.49
CA GLY A 265 -7.40 -13.14 -2.21
C GLY A 265 -7.64 -11.97 -1.25
N ALA A 266 -7.69 -10.75 -1.77
CA ALA A 266 -8.02 -9.57 -0.95
C ALA A 266 -9.40 -9.69 -0.30
N ILE A 267 -10.43 -10.07 -1.07
CA ILE A 267 -11.80 -10.26 -0.57
C ILE A 267 -11.84 -11.36 0.50
N GLU A 268 -11.12 -12.47 0.30
CA GLU A 268 -11.04 -13.55 1.29
C GLU A 268 -10.45 -13.06 2.62
N HIS A 269 -9.36 -12.30 2.57
CA HIS A 269 -8.74 -11.74 3.76
C HIS A 269 -9.62 -10.68 4.44
N TYR A 270 -10.31 -9.82 3.69
CA TYR A 270 -11.25 -8.87 4.30
C TYR A 270 -12.48 -9.57 4.88
N ASN A 271 -12.98 -10.65 4.28
CA ASN A 271 -14.02 -11.49 4.91
C ASN A 271 -13.55 -11.99 6.27
N LYS A 272 -12.31 -12.48 6.34
CA LYS A 272 -11.74 -12.94 7.61
C LYS A 272 -11.59 -11.80 8.62
N GLY A 273 -11.20 -10.61 8.14
CA GLY A 273 -11.19 -9.39 8.94
C GLY A 273 -12.56 -9.09 9.57
N ILE A 274 -13.64 -9.13 8.78
CA ILE A 274 -15.01 -8.90 9.26
C ILE A 274 -15.44 -9.93 10.30
N GLU A 275 -15.08 -11.21 10.12
CA GLU A 275 -15.38 -12.26 11.10
C GLU A 275 -14.70 -12.05 12.46
N LEU A 276 -13.51 -11.44 12.45
CA LEU A 276 -12.66 -11.27 13.64
C LEU A 276 -12.78 -9.88 14.28
N ALA A 277 -13.24 -8.89 13.51
CA ALA A 277 -13.24 -7.49 13.90
C ALA A 277 -14.26 -7.19 15.01
N PRO A 278 -13.93 -6.29 15.95
CA PRO A 278 -14.95 -5.69 16.80
C PRO A 278 -15.91 -4.84 15.93
N ASP A 279 -17.14 -4.63 16.40
CA ASP A 279 -18.20 -3.94 15.64
C ASP A 279 -17.78 -2.58 15.06
N ALA A 280 -16.91 -1.85 15.77
CA ALA A 280 -16.40 -0.55 15.36
C ALA A 280 -15.57 -0.58 14.07
N ASP A 281 -14.92 -1.71 13.76
CA ASP A 281 -14.01 -1.83 12.62
C ASP A 281 -14.69 -2.47 11.39
N ILE A 282 -15.87 -3.08 11.56
CA ILE A 282 -16.61 -3.78 10.50
C ILE A 282 -16.90 -2.85 9.32
N ALA A 283 -17.24 -1.58 9.59
CA ALA A 283 -17.49 -0.59 8.56
C ALA A 283 -16.26 -0.36 7.67
N TYR A 284 -15.08 -0.29 8.27
CA TYR A 284 -13.83 -0.10 7.53
C TYR A 284 -13.45 -1.33 6.70
N PHE A 285 -13.64 -2.55 7.24
CA PHE A 285 -13.43 -3.77 6.45
C PHE A 285 -14.38 -3.87 5.26
N SER A 286 -15.64 -3.50 5.46
CA SER A 286 -16.65 -3.51 4.41
C SER A 286 -16.31 -2.48 3.34
N TYR A 287 -15.83 -1.29 3.73
CA TYR A 287 -15.30 -0.29 2.81
C TYR A 287 -14.17 -0.81 1.91
N VAL A 288 -13.12 -1.41 2.49
CA VAL A 288 -11.97 -1.91 1.70
C VAL A 288 -12.35 -3.13 0.86
N ARG A 289 -13.27 -3.99 1.35
CA ARG A 289 -13.81 -5.12 0.57
C ARG A 289 -14.65 -4.64 -0.60
N GLY A 290 -15.48 -3.60 -0.42
CA GLY A 290 -16.24 -2.98 -1.50
C GLY A 290 -15.34 -2.38 -2.58
N ASN A 291 -14.22 -1.77 -2.19
CA ASN A 291 -13.21 -1.30 -3.14
C ASN A 291 -12.58 -2.45 -3.93
N ALA A 292 -12.19 -3.54 -3.27
CA ALA A 292 -11.65 -4.73 -3.95
C ALA A 292 -12.66 -5.38 -4.90
N LYS A 293 -13.94 -5.47 -4.50
CA LYS A 293 -15.03 -5.95 -5.35
C LYS A 293 -15.27 -5.06 -6.56
N THR A 294 -15.16 -3.74 -6.40
CA THR A 294 -15.25 -2.79 -7.53
C THR A 294 -14.17 -3.09 -8.57
N GLU A 295 -12.92 -3.28 -8.14
CA GLU A 295 -11.83 -3.64 -9.05
C GLU A 295 -11.97 -5.04 -9.65
N ALA A 296 -12.54 -5.99 -8.91
CA ALA A 296 -12.89 -7.31 -9.41
C ALA A 296 -14.08 -7.30 -10.40
N GLY A 297 -14.79 -6.17 -10.52
CA GLY A 297 -15.99 -6.01 -11.37
C GLY A 297 -17.30 -6.47 -10.73
N ASP A 298 -17.30 -6.88 -9.46
CA ASP A 298 -18.51 -7.20 -8.68
C ASP A 298 -19.14 -5.90 -8.14
N LEU A 299 -19.74 -5.13 -9.05
CA LEU A 299 -20.35 -3.83 -8.73
C LEU A 299 -21.54 -3.96 -7.76
N ARG A 300 -22.32 -5.04 -7.85
CA ARG A 300 -23.44 -5.29 -6.94
C ARG A 300 -22.94 -5.58 -5.53
N GLY A 301 -21.99 -6.51 -5.40
CA GLY A 301 -21.42 -6.84 -4.09
C GLY A 301 -20.63 -5.68 -3.48
N ALA A 302 -20.08 -4.77 -4.30
CA ALA A 302 -19.48 -3.52 -3.82
C ALA A 302 -20.53 -2.56 -3.24
N CYS A 303 -21.66 -2.35 -3.93
CA CYS A 303 -22.77 -1.56 -3.37
C CYS A 303 -23.28 -2.16 -2.05
N ASP A 304 -23.49 -3.47 -1.99
CA ASP A 304 -23.94 -4.16 -0.77
C ASP A 304 -22.96 -3.92 0.41
N ASP A 305 -21.65 -3.91 0.13
CA ASP A 305 -20.62 -3.63 1.14
C ASP A 305 -20.63 -2.16 1.61
N TYR A 306 -20.83 -1.20 0.71
CA TYR A 306 -20.94 0.20 1.07
C TYR A 306 -22.20 0.49 1.87
N ASP A 307 -23.33 -0.15 1.53
CA ASP A 307 -24.59 -0.07 2.28
C ASP A 307 -24.42 -0.62 3.70
N ALA A 308 -23.78 -1.78 3.83
CA ALA A 308 -23.46 -2.38 5.12
C ALA A 308 -22.56 -1.47 5.96
N ALA A 309 -21.50 -0.92 5.37
CA ALA A 309 -20.58 -0.02 6.05
C ALA A 309 -21.29 1.23 6.59
N LEU A 310 -22.12 1.88 5.76
CA LEU A 310 -22.89 3.07 6.17
C LEU A 310 -23.89 2.74 7.28
N SER A 311 -24.58 1.61 7.18
CA SER A 311 -25.50 1.13 8.23
C SER A 311 -24.78 0.90 9.56
N HIS A 312 -23.56 0.34 9.52
CA HIS A 312 -22.73 0.17 10.72
C HIS A 312 -22.31 1.53 11.33
N LEU A 313 -21.93 2.51 10.52
CA LEU A 313 -21.59 3.85 11.01
C LEU A 313 -22.79 4.56 11.66
N GLU A 314 -23.99 4.39 11.10
CA GLU A 314 -25.22 4.94 11.70
C GLU A 314 -25.50 4.34 13.07
N LEU A 315 -25.35 3.02 13.22
CA LEU A 315 -25.53 2.33 14.50
C LEU A 315 -24.53 2.82 15.57
N LEU A 316 -23.29 3.08 15.19
CA LEU A 316 -22.23 3.57 16.09
C LEU A 316 -22.43 5.04 16.50
N SER A 317 -23.19 5.81 15.73
CA SER A 317 -23.42 7.26 15.98
C SER A 317 -24.37 7.53 17.16
N GLY A 318 -25.03 6.50 17.71
CA GLY A 318 -25.99 6.63 18.82
C GLY A 318 -25.37 6.66 20.23
N ASP A 319 -24.12 6.22 20.40
CA ASP A 319 -23.45 6.10 21.69
C ASP A 319 -22.34 7.14 21.80
N GLN A 320 -22.48 8.13 22.70
CA GLN A 320 -21.53 9.23 23.03
C GLN A 320 -20.12 9.03 22.42
N PRO A 321 -19.92 9.38 21.13
CA PRO A 321 -18.69 9.02 20.47
C PRO A 321 -17.60 9.98 20.93
N ASP A 322 -16.41 9.44 21.16
CA ASP A 322 -15.18 10.24 21.24
C ASP A 322 -15.13 11.14 19.99
N SER A 323 -14.88 12.44 20.17
CA SER A 323 -14.88 13.41 19.06
C SER A 323 -13.93 13.00 17.93
N SER A 324 -12.84 12.31 18.25
CA SER A 324 -11.90 11.77 17.25
C SER A 324 -12.51 10.65 16.39
N LYS A 325 -13.36 9.80 16.98
CA LYS A 325 -14.07 8.73 16.27
C LYS A 325 -15.20 9.28 15.43
N GLU A 326 -15.91 10.29 15.93
CA GLU A 326 -16.97 10.95 15.16
C GLU A 326 -16.40 11.61 13.89
N GLU A 327 -15.26 12.29 14.01
CA GLU A 327 -14.56 12.88 12.87
C GLU A 327 -14.14 11.78 11.87
N PHE A 328 -13.45 10.73 12.34
CA PHE A 328 -13.07 9.59 11.50
C PHE A 328 -14.26 8.96 10.76
N ASN A 329 -15.38 8.73 11.46
CA ASN A 329 -16.59 8.17 10.87
C ASN A 329 -17.19 9.07 9.78
N LYS A 330 -17.14 10.40 9.94
CA LYS A 330 -17.58 11.34 8.90
C LYS A 330 -16.67 11.29 7.66
N HIS A 331 -15.35 11.18 7.85
CA HIS A 331 -14.44 10.98 6.72
C HIS A 331 -14.72 9.67 6.00
N LEU A 332 -14.92 8.56 6.73
CA LEU A 332 -15.23 7.27 6.13
C LEU A 332 -16.59 7.28 5.43
N ALA A 333 -17.63 7.86 6.04
CA ALA A 333 -18.95 8.01 5.43
C ALA A 333 -18.87 8.82 4.12
N ARG A 334 -18.10 9.92 4.09
CA ARG A 334 -17.87 10.70 2.87
C ARG A 334 -17.30 9.83 1.75
N GLN A 335 -16.29 9.03 2.06
CA GLN A 335 -15.64 8.13 1.09
C GLN A 335 -16.61 7.04 0.61
N LEU A 336 -17.41 6.48 1.52
CA LEU A 336 -18.42 5.46 1.22
C LEU A 336 -19.49 6.00 0.27
N TYR A 337 -20.07 7.16 0.56
CA TYR A 337 -21.04 7.82 -0.32
C TYR A 337 -20.43 8.11 -1.70
N PHE A 338 -19.24 8.68 -1.75
CA PHE A 338 -18.56 8.96 -3.01
C PHE A 338 -18.32 7.68 -3.84
N ASN A 339 -17.83 6.60 -3.22
CA ASN A 339 -17.54 5.34 -3.90
C ASN A 339 -18.83 4.62 -4.34
N ARG A 340 -19.86 4.61 -3.50
CA ARG A 340 -21.17 4.05 -3.85
C ARG A 340 -21.82 4.83 -4.99
N GLY A 341 -21.69 6.16 -4.99
CA GLY A 341 -22.14 7.02 -6.09
C GLY A 341 -21.44 6.70 -7.42
N ASN A 342 -20.13 6.43 -7.40
CA ASN A 342 -19.40 5.97 -8.56
C ASN A 342 -19.89 4.62 -9.09
N VAL A 343 -20.11 3.65 -8.19
CA VAL A 343 -20.62 2.33 -8.58
C VAL A 343 -22.03 2.43 -9.15
N LYS A 344 -22.95 3.16 -8.49
CA LYS A 344 -24.31 3.40 -8.97
C LYS A 344 -24.34 4.09 -10.32
N SER A 345 -23.48 5.09 -10.53
CA SER A 345 -23.31 5.73 -11.83
C SER A 345 -22.82 4.76 -12.90
N GLY A 346 -21.94 3.80 -12.55
CA GLY A 346 -21.49 2.74 -13.44
C GLY A 346 -22.54 1.68 -13.77
N THR A 347 -23.58 1.54 -12.93
CA THR A 347 -24.72 0.64 -13.14
C THR A 347 -25.97 1.35 -13.68
N ASP A 348 -25.82 2.57 -14.22
CA ASP A 348 -26.90 3.42 -14.75
C ASP A 348 -27.98 3.84 -13.69
N ASP A 349 -27.71 3.69 -12.39
CA ASP A 349 -28.55 4.25 -11.30
C ASP A 349 -28.15 5.71 -11.01
N PHE A 350 -28.52 6.59 -11.93
CA PHE A 350 -28.10 7.99 -11.87
C PHE A 350 -28.76 8.79 -10.74
N GLU A 351 -30.02 8.54 -10.41
CA GLU A 351 -30.67 9.23 -9.28
C GLU A 351 -30.07 8.78 -7.94
N GLY A 352 -29.82 7.48 -7.76
CA GLY A 352 -29.14 6.96 -6.58
C GLY A 352 -27.70 7.46 -6.46
N ALA A 353 -26.99 7.59 -7.58
CA ALA A 353 -25.65 8.18 -7.61
C ALA A 353 -25.66 9.66 -7.24
N LEU A 354 -26.65 10.42 -7.73
CA LEU A 354 -26.79 11.84 -7.42
C LEU A 354 -26.99 12.06 -5.91
N ALA A 355 -27.90 11.30 -5.30
CA ALA A 355 -28.14 11.37 -3.85
C ALA A 355 -26.87 11.08 -3.04
N ASP A 356 -26.10 10.07 -3.46
CA ASP A 356 -24.84 9.73 -2.81
C ASP A 356 -23.78 10.84 -2.96
N PHE A 357 -23.65 11.45 -4.14
CA PHE A 357 -22.73 12.56 -4.32
C PHE A 357 -23.15 13.82 -3.53
N GLU A 358 -24.44 14.06 -3.35
CA GLU A 358 -24.94 15.15 -2.51
C GLU A 358 -24.55 14.96 -1.04
N GLU A 359 -24.69 13.74 -0.50
CA GLU A 359 -24.25 13.42 0.85
C GLU A 359 -22.72 13.52 0.99
N ALA A 360 -21.96 13.03 0.00
CA ALA A 360 -20.51 13.18 -0.01
C ALA A 360 -20.07 14.66 -0.01
N VAL A 361 -20.76 15.53 -0.77
CA VAL A 361 -20.51 16.98 -0.76
C VAL A 361 -20.87 17.58 0.59
N SER A 362 -22.02 17.23 1.17
CA SER A 362 -22.45 17.71 2.49
C SER A 362 -21.41 17.38 3.57
N LEU A 363 -20.95 16.13 3.61
CA LEU A 363 -19.93 15.68 4.56
C LEU A 363 -18.57 16.34 4.29
N SER A 364 -18.18 16.56 3.04
CA SER A 364 -16.94 17.26 2.69
C SER A 364 -16.86 18.67 3.29
N VAL A 365 -18.00 19.37 3.35
CA VAL A 365 -18.09 20.70 3.98
C VAL A 365 -17.97 20.60 5.50
N GLN A 366 -18.57 19.58 6.12
CA GLN A 366 -18.53 19.38 7.57
C GLN A 366 -17.12 19.03 8.07
N VAL A 367 -16.38 18.21 7.32
CA VAL A 367 -15.01 17.79 7.69
C VAL A 367 -13.92 18.73 7.17
N GLY A 368 -14.27 19.76 6.39
CA GLY A 368 -13.32 20.73 5.86
C GLY A 368 -12.45 20.24 4.69
N GLU A 369 -12.77 19.09 4.10
CA GLU A 369 -12.04 18.49 2.97
C GLU A 369 -12.82 18.61 1.66
N ARG A 370 -12.91 19.83 1.11
CA ARG A 370 -13.61 20.04 -0.17
C ARG A 370 -12.76 19.52 -1.33
N ASP A 371 -13.29 18.53 -2.05
CA ASP A 371 -12.64 17.90 -3.21
C ASP A 371 -13.39 18.29 -4.51
N PRO A 372 -12.70 18.86 -5.53
CA PRO A 372 -13.31 19.15 -6.84
C PRO A 372 -13.97 17.92 -7.48
N TRP A 373 -13.49 16.70 -7.20
CA TRP A 373 -14.00 15.48 -7.83
C TRP A 373 -15.43 15.14 -7.43
N CYS A 374 -15.86 15.46 -6.20
CA CYS A 374 -17.24 15.28 -5.78
C CYS A 374 -18.20 16.10 -6.66
N PHE A 375 -17.86 17.36 -6.92
CA PHE A 375 -18.65 18.24 -7.78
C PHE A 375 -18.59 17.84 -9.24
N LEU A 376 -17.42 17.43 -9.75
CA LEU A 376 -17.28 16.94 -11.12
C LEU A 376 -18.16 15.71 -11.37
N ASN A 377 -18.12 14.71 -10.48
CA ASN A 377 -18.89 13.48 -10.64
C ASN A 377 -20.39 13.74 -10.49
N LYS A 378 -20.80 14.61 -9.56
CA LYS A 378 -22.18 15.09 -9.45
C LYS A 378 -22.65 15.78 -10.74
N GLY A 379 -21.84 16.67 -11.30
CA GLY A 379 -22.12 17.34 -12.57
C GLY A 379 -22.24 16.37 -13.75
N ASN A 380 -21.41 15.32 -13.78
CA ASN A 380 -21.52 14.24 -14.78
C ASN A 380 -22.84 13.49 -14.67
N VAL A 381 -23.28 13.15 -13.46
CA VAL A 381 -24.57 12.50 -13.24
C VAL A 381 -25.73 13.41 -13.64
N ASN A 382 -25.68 14.70 -13.28
CA ASN A 382 -26.68 15.67 -13.74
C ASN A 382 -26.72 15.80 -15.27
N PHE A 383 -25.57 15.76 -15.95
CA PHE A 383 -25.50 15.72 -17.40
C PHE A 383 -26.19 14.47 -17.99
N LEU A 384 -25.95 13.29 -17.39
CA LEU A 384 -26.56 12.03 -17.82
C LEU A 384 -28.08 12.00 -17.58
N LEU A 385 -28.56 12.70 -16.54
CA LEU A 385 -29.98 12.94 -16.26
C LEU A 385 -30.58 14.08 -17.12
N HIS A 386 -29.81 14.68 -18.02
CA HIS A 386 -30.20 15.83 -18.86
C HIS A 386 -30.55 17.11 -18.07
N ARG A 387 -30.07 17.20 -16.83
CA ARG A 387 -30.17 18.37 -15.94
C ARG A 387 -29.00 19.32 -16.21
N PHE A 388 -28.98 19.89 -17.41
CA PHE A 388 -27.83 20.64 -17.91
C PHE A 388 -27.52 21.93 -17.12
N GLY A 389 -28.54 22.59 -16.56
CA GLY A 389 -28.35 23.79 -15.73
C GLY A 389 -27.62 23.45 -14.44
N GLU A 390 -28.07 22.40 -13.76
CA GLU A 390 -27.48 21.86 -12.54
C GLU A 390 -26.07 21.34 -12.78
N ALA A 391 -25.84 20.64 -13.90
CA ALA A 391 -24.50 20.20 -14.29
C ALA A 391 -23.52 21.37 -14.44
N ILE A 392 -23.94 22.49 -15.06
CA ILE A 392 -23.10 23.69 -15.17
C ILE A 392 -22.74 24.25 -13.79
N VAL A 393 -23.72 24.34 -12.88
CA VAL A 393 -23.48 24.83 -11.50
C VAL A 393 -22.48 23.94 -10.78
N ASP A 394 -22.63 22.61 -10.86
CA ASP A 394 -21.71 21.67 -10.22
C ASP A 394 -20.30 21.77 -10.83
N TYR A 395 -20.16 21.89 -12.16
CA TYR A 395 -18.85 22.10 -12.78
C TYR A 395 -18.22 23.44 -12.38
N GLU A 396 -19.01 24.50 -12.22
CA GLU A 396 -18.51 25.78 -11.72
C GLU A 396 -17.95 25.66 -10.29
N GLU A 397 -18.62 24.93 -9.40
CA GLU A 397 -18.08 24.63 -8.07
C GLU A 397 -16.79 23.82 -8.14
N ALA A 398 -16.69 22.83 -9.03
CA ALA A 398 -15.45 22.08 -9.23
C ALA A 398 -14.30 22.97 -9.71
N THR A 399 -14.54 23.90 -10.64
CA THR A 399 -13.49 24.82 -11.14
C THR A 399 -12.98 25.78 -10.07
N LYS A 400 -13.80 26.15 -9.09
CA LYS A 400 -13.37 26.99 -7.95
C LYS A 400 -12.40 26.27 -7.00
N LEU A 401 -12.34 24.94 -7.09
CA LEU A 401 -11.52 24.05 -6.26
C LEU A 401 -10.35 23.45 -7.06
N ASP A 402 -9.82 24.20 -8.03
CA ASP A 402 -8.72 23.78 -8.92
C ASP A 402 -9.05 22.53 -9.79
N GLY A 403 -10.33 22.22 -9.99
CA GLY A 403 -10.81 21.16 -10.87
C GLY A 403 -10.80 21.55 -12.35
N GLN A 404 -9.61 21.81 -12.92
CA GLN A 404 -9.45 22.36 -14.28
C GLN A 404 -10.19 21.55 -15.36
N ILE A 405 -10.24 20.22 -15.21
CA ILE A 405 -10.94 19.32 -16.12
C ILE A 405 -12.45 19.57 -16.19
N ALA A 406 -13.04 20.20 -15.16
CA ALA A 406 -14.45 20.57 -15.14
C ALA A 406 -14.78 21.64 -16.19
N HIS A 407 -13.82 22.48 -16.61
CA HIS A 407 -14.01 23.43 -17.70
C HIS A 407 -14.31 22.74 -19.04
N LEU A 408 -13.70 21.58 -19.31
CA LEU A 408 -13.99 20.76 -20.49
C LEU A 408 -15.45 20.28 -20.46
N ASN A 409 -15.87 19.73 -19.34
CA ASN A 409 -17.23 19.18 -19.20
C ASN A 409 -18.28 20.29 -19.26
N LYS A 410 -18.03 21.42 -18.58
CA LYS A 410 -18.86 22.64 -18.69
C LYS A 410 -18.98 23.10 -20.15
N GLY A 411 -17.86 23.18 -20.87
CA GLY A 411 -17.84 23.54 -22.29
C GLY A 411 -18.71 22.61 -23.14
N ASN A 412 -18.65 21.30 -22.91
CA ASN A 412 -19.48 20.32 -23.63
C ASN A 412 -20.99 20.53 -23.35
N VAL A 413 -21.36 20.80 -22.09
CA VAL A 413 -22.76 21.09 -21.74
C VAL A 413 -23.24 22.39 -22.39
N LEU A 414 -22.39 23.43 -22.41
CA LEU A 414 -22.72 24.69 -23.07
C LEU A 414 -22.91 24.52 -24.58
N VAL A 415 -22.10 23.69 -25.24
CA VAL A 415 -22.32 23.31 -26.65
C VAL A 415 -23.67 22.61 -26.82
N THR A 416 -24.04 21.73 -25.90
CA THR A 416 -25.33 21.02 -25.89
C THR A 416 -26.53 21.97 -25.82
N LEU A 417 -26.36 23.07 -25.10
CA LEU A 417 -27.35 24.14 -24.98
C LEU A 417 -27.28 25.20 -26.09
N GLY A 418 -26.37 25.04 -27.06
CA GLY A 418 -26.17 26.03 -28.13
C GLY A 418 -25.43 27.30 -27.72
N ARG A 419 -24.88 27.35 -26.50
CA ARG A 419 -24.18 28.51 -25.92
C ARG A 419 -22.70 28.51 -26.35
N PHE A 420 -22.47 28.66 -27.66
CA PHE A 420 -21.15 28.45 -28.26
C PHE A 420 -20.07 29.42 -27.78
N ASP A 421 -20.39 30.71 -27.59
CA ASP A 421 -19.41 31.69 -27.08
C ASP A 421 -18.93 31.35 -25.66
N GLU A 422 -19.86 30.95 -24.78
CA GLU A 422 -19.53 30.55 -23.41
C GLU A 422 -18.79 29.21 -23.37
N ALA A 423 -19.10 28.29 -24.28
CA ALA A 423 -18.35 27.05 -24.44
C ALA A 423 -16.89 27.34 -24.84
N LEU A 424 -16.67 28.25 -25.80
CA LEU A 424 -15.32 28.66 -26.21
C LEU A 424 -14.54 29.25 -25.04
N GLN A 425 -15.17 30.14 -24.26
CA GLN A 425 -14.57 30.71 -23.06
C GLN A 425 -14.19 29.64 -22.02
N SER A 426 -15.05 28.63 -21.84
CA SER A 426 -14.78 27.52 -20.92
C SER A 426 -13.56 26.70 -21.37
N TYR A 427 -13.47 26.35 -22.66
CA TYR A 427 -12.29 25.64 -23.17
C TYR A 427 -11.01 26.49 -23.12
N ASP A 428 -11.11 27.81 -23.39
CA ASP A 428 -9.99 28.73 -23.23
C ASP A 428 -9.51 28.82 -21.78
N ALA A 429 -10.44 28.76 -20.81
CA ALA A 429 -10.11 28.69 -19.39
C ALA A 429 -9.39 27.39 -19.02
N ALA A 430 -9.88 26.23 -19.49
CA ALA A 430 -9.22 24.93 -19.30
C ALA A 430 -7.74 24.98 -19.74
N ILE A 431 -7.48 25.47 -20.96
CA ILE A 431 -6.13 25.58 -21.52
C ILE A 431 -5.26 26.54 -20.71
N ARG A 432 -5.82 27.68 -20.27
CA ARG A 432 -5.10 28.68 -19.47
C ARG A 432 -4.69 28.15 -18.11
N GLU A 433 -5.51 27.29 -17.51
CA GLU A 433 -5.24 26.69 -16.20
C GLU A 433 -4.27 25.50 -16.26
N GLY A 434 -4.03 24.95 -17.47
CA GLY A 434 -3.00 23.93 -17.71
C GLY A 434 -3.52 22.64 -18.36
N GLU A 435 -4.83 22.51 -18.53
CA GLU A 435 -5.46 21.36 -19.19
C GLU A 435 -5.27 21.46 -20.71
N THR A 436 -4.22 20.81 -21.20
CA THR A 436 -3.77 20.88 -22.61
C THR A 436 -4.01 19.58 -23.36
N SER A 437 -4.89 18.69 -22.87
CA SER A 437 -5.23 17.47 -23.58
C SER A 437 -5.80 17.78 -24.98
N SER A 438 -5.55 16.86 -25.91
CA SER A 438 -6.10 16.95 -27.27
C SER A 438 -7.63 17.03 -27.28
N LEU A 439 -8.31 16.50 -26.26
CA LEU A 439 -9.75 16.57 -26.10
C LEU A 439 -10.23 18.02 -26.05
N VAL A 440 -9.63 18.83 -25.17
CA VAL A 440 -10.00 20.24 -24.99
C VAL A 440 -9.69 21.05 -26.25
N ILE A 441 -8.50 20.87 -26.81
CA ILE A 441 -8.06 21.62 -28.00
C ILE A 441 -8.95 21.32 -29.22
N CYS A 442 -9.28 20.05 -29.46
CA CYS A 442 -10.15 19.65 -30.57
C CYS A 442 -11.58 20.18 -30.40
N ASN A 443 -12.15 20.10 -29.19
CA ASN A 443 -13.49 20.62 -28.91
C ASN A 443 -13.53 22.15 -29.06
N ARG A 444 -12.54 22.86 -28.51
CA ARG A 444 -12.37 24.30 -28.68
C ARG A 444 -12.33 24.73 -30.14
N ASN A 445 -11.49 24.07 -30.95
CA ASN A 445 -11.34 24.39 -32.36
C ASN A 445 -12.64 24.12 -33.13
N SER A 446 -13.37 23.08 -32.77
CA SER A 446 -14.70 22.78 -33.35
C SER A 446 -15.71 23.88 -33.03
N VAL A 447 -15.78 24.37 -31.78
CA VAL A 447 -16.63 25.51 -31.42
C VAL A 447 -16.23 26.77 -32.17
N SER A 448 -14.92 27.08 -32.26
CA SER A 448 -14.44 28.25 -33.00
C SER A 448 -14.83 28.18 -34.49
N ALA A 449 -14.76 27.01 -35.11
CA ALA A 449 -15.21 26.81 -36.48
C ALA A 449 -16.72 26.96 -36.64
N ILE A 450 -17.52 26.49 -35.68
CA ILE A 450 -18.97 26.71 -35.64
C ILE A 450 -19.28 28.21 -35.52
N LEU A 451 -18.64 28.93 -34.59
CA LEU A 451 -18.84 30.38 -34.41
C LEU A 451 -18.53 31.17 -35.68
N ASN A 452 -17.43 30.83 -36.37
CA ASN A 452 -17.08 31.42 -37.66
C ASN A 452 -18.12 31.12 -38.76
N ARG A 453 -18.78 29.96 -38.69
CA ARG A 453 -19.81 29.56 -39.65
C ARG A 453 -21.15 30.26 -39.39
N ILE A 454 -21.57 30.36 -38.12
CA ILE A 454 -22.87 30.93 -37.75
C ILE A 454 -22.85 32.46 -37.78
N GLY A 455 -21.68 33.09 -37.65
CA GLY A 455 -21.50 34.52 -37.90
C GLY A 455 -22.18 35.47 -36.90
N GLY A 456 -22.62 34.97 -35.75
CA GLY A 456 -23.34 35.72 -34.70
C GLY A 456 -24.79 35.26 -34.55
N ASP A 457 -25.71 36.22 -34.37
CA ASP A 457 -27.13 35.95 -34.12
C ASP A 457 -27.87 35.51 -35.40
N GLY A 458 -28.86 34.61 -35.26
CA GLY A 458 -29.71 34.17 -36.38
C GLY A 458 -29.67 32.67 -36.70
N TYR A 459 -29.26 31.84 -35.74
CA TYR A 459 -29.37 30.39 -35.80
C TYR A 459 -30.41 29.88 -34.79
N VAL A 460 -30.96 28.70 -35.05
CA VAL A 460 -31.79 27.94 -34.11
C VAL A 460 -31.06 26.67 -33.74
N VAL A 461 -31.01 26.37 -32.44
CA VAL A 461 -30.48 25.11 -31.93
C VAL A 461 -31.66 24.24 -31.53
N GLU A 462 -31.78 23.11 -32.19
CA GLU A 462 -32.79 22.11 -31.86
C GLU A 462 -32.43 21.39 -30.56
N PRO A 463 -33.43 20.93 -29.77
CA PRO A 463 -33.17 20.10 -28.61
C PRO A 463 -32.29 18.88 -28.97
N PRO A 464 -31.31 18.53 -28.12
CA PRO A 464 -30.41 17.41 -28.39
C PRO A 464 -31.21 16.11 -28.51
N ARG A 465 -30.88 15.32 -29.54
CA ARG A 465 -31.47 13.99 -29.77
C ARG A 465 -30.40 12.91 -29.71
N TYR A 466 -30.78 11.71 -29.31
CA TYR A 466 -29.87 10.56 -29.22
C TYR A 466 -30.07 9.62 -30.40
N LYS A 467 -28.98 9.12 -30.97
CA LYS A 467 -29.04 8.02 -31.94
C LYS A 467 -29.17 6.69 -31.20
N ASP A 468 -30.30 6.01 -31.42
CA ASP A 468 -30.79 4.82 -30.70
C ASP A 468 -29.69 3.87 -30.21
N ASP A 469 -28.94 3.25 -31.12
CA ASP A 469 -28.01 2.16 -30.75
C ASP A 469 -26.66 2.63 -30.18
N THR A 470 -26.28 3.90 -30.39
CA THR A 470 -24.94 4.39 -30.04
C THR A 470 -24.92 5.32 -28.84
N ARG A 471 -26.10 5.67 -28.26
CA ARG A 471 -26.30 6.74 -27.26
C ARG A 471 -25.57 8.05 -27.64
N ARG A 472 -25.32 8.26 -28.94
CA ARG A 472 -24.51 9.37 -29.43
C ARG A 472 -25.42 10.58 -29.57
N MET A 473 -25.14 11.63 -28.82
CA MET A 473 -25.92 12.87 -28.85
C MET A 473 -25.65 13.63 -30.15
N ILE A 474 -26.73 14.16 -30.74
CA ILE A 474 -26.75 14.97 -31.94
C ILE A 474 -27.42 16.29 -31.59
N ILE A 475 -26.73 17.38 -31.87
CA ILE A 475 -27.22 18.75 -31.72
C ILE A 475 -27.34 19.32 -33.13
N GLU A 476 -28.53 19.77 -33.53
CA GLU A 476 -28.73 20.37 -34.85
C GLU A 476 -28.82 21.89 -34.71
N VAL A 477 -28.07 22.58 -35.56
CA VAL A 477 -28.00 24.04 -35.61
C VAL A 477 -28.41 24.47 -37.01
N SER A 478 -29.52 25.18 -37.11
CA SER A 478 -30.11 25.62 -38.38
C SER A 478 -29.90 27.11 -38.57
N LEU A 479 -29.34 27.49 -39.70
CA LEU A 479 -29.15 28.87 -40.14
C LEU A 479 -30.07 29.15 -41.32
N ARG A 480 -30.58 30.38 -41.39
CA ARG A 480 -31.31 30.83 -42.56
C ARG A 480 -30.35 30.96 -43.75
N ALA A 481 -30.58 30.18 -44.79
CA ALA A 481 -29.79 30.20 -46.02
C ALA A 481 -30.65 30.53 -47.25
N ASP A 482 -30.02 31.02 -48.31
CA ASP A 482 -30.64 31.17 -49.63
C ASP A 482 -30.41 29.92 -50.50
N ALA A 483 -31.11 29.84 -51.64
CA ALA A 483 -31.00 28.75 -52.61
C ALA A 483 -29.56 28.50 -53.15
N LYS A 484 -28.61 29.42 -52.92
CA LYS A 484 -27.21 29.29 -53.35
C LYS A 484 -26.27 28.85 -52.22
N ASN A 485 -26.74 28.79 -50.97
CA ASN A 485 -25.90 28.53 -49.79
C ASN A 485 -26.48 27.45 -48.86
N ARG A 486 -27.07 26.40 -49.43
CA ARG A 486 -27.45 25.18 -48.69
C ARG A 486 -26.23 24.31 -48.41
N TYR A 487 -26.00 23.98 -47.14
CA TYR A 487 -24.90 23.12 -46.72
C TYR A 487 -25.27 22.31 -45.48
N THR A 488 -24.47 21.27 -45.20
CA THR A 488 -24.54 20.49 -43.96
C THR A 488 -23.10 20.16 -43.55
N GLU A 489 -22.71 20.62 -42.36
CA GLU A 489 -21.38 20.40 -41.80
C GLU A 489 -21.48 19.63 -40.48
N PHE A 490 -20.51 18.76 -40.25
CA PHE A 490 -20.48 17.87 -39.09
C PHE A 490 -19.25 18.18 -38.25
N TYR A 491 -19.48 18.53 -36.98
CA TYR A 491 -18.43 18.80 -36.02
C TYR A 491 -18.46 17.71 -34.95
N ASN A 492 -17.38 16.94 -34.87
CA ASN A 492 -17.27 15.85 -33.90
C ASN A 492 -16.64 16.36 -32.61
N PHE A 493 -17.31 16.12 -31.50
CA PHE A 493 -16.83 16.48 -30.17
C PHE A 493 -16.43 15.24 -29.38
N HIS A 494 -15.34 15.35 -28.63
CA HIS A 494 -15.05 14.45 -27.54
C HIS A 494 -16.05 14.66 -26.40
N GLY A 495 -16.47 13.57 -25.77
CA GLY A 495 -17.42 13.62 -24.66
C GLY A 495 -16.80 14.11 -23.36
N ASN A 496 -17.61 14.16 -22.31
CA ASN A 496 -17.16 14.54 -20.98
C ASN A 496 -16.06 13.61 -20.47
N TYR A 497 -15.13 14.18 -19.72
CA TYR A 497 -14.27 13.43 -18.82
C TYR A 497 -15.16 12.70 -17.81
N GLY A 498 -14.94 11.38 -17.68
CA GLY A 498 -15.70 10.51 -16.80
C GLY A 498 -15.53 10.81 -15.32
N ASN A 499 -16.13 9.97 -14.48
CA ASN A 499 -15.95 10.11 -13.06
C ASN A 499 -14.52 9.77 -12.67
N SER A 500 -13.97 10.47 -11.68
CA SER A 500 -12.77 10.00 -11.02
C SER A 500 -13.01 8.63 -10.37
N GLY A 501 -11.92 7.89 -10.19
CA GLY A 501 -11.93 6.63 -9.47
C GLY A 501 -12.52 6.74 -8.08
N ASN A 502 -12.86 5.58 -7.49
CA ASN A 502 -13.16 5.50 -6.08
C ASN A 502 -12.01 6.13 -5.27
N ILE A 503 -12.34 6.69 -4.13
CA ILE A 503 -11.36 7.07 -3.12
C ILE A 503 -10.83 5.77 -2.49
N GLY A 504 -9.52 5.70 -2.30
CA GLY A 504 -8.84 4.58 -1.65
C GLY A 504 -8.62 4.83 -0.16
N SER A 505 -7.98 3.88 0.51
CA SER A 505 -7.47 4.11 1.88
C SER A 505 -6.11 4.81 1.81
N VAL A 506 -5.55 5.21 2.96
CA VAL A 506 -4.22 5.83 3.06
C VAL A 506 -3.13 4.99 2.38
N GLU A 507 -3.31 3.67 2.32
CA GLU A 507 -2.33 2.72 1.79
C GLU A 507 -2.65 2.18 0.39
N LEU A 508 -3.87 2.39 -0.12
CA LEU A 508 -4.32 1.81 -1.38
C LEU A 508 -4.88 2.87 -2.31
N PRO A 509 -4.49 2.88 -3.60
CA PRO A 509 -5.19 3.69 -4.59
C PRO A 509 -6.64 3.20 -4.71
N GLY A 510 -7.59 4.12 -4.86
CA GLY A 510 -8.97 3.72 -5.08
C GLY A 510 -9.22 3.27 -6.51
N GLY A 511 -10.30 2.51 -6.69
CA GLY A 511 -10.61 1.80 -7.94
C GLY A 511 -11.08 2.68 -9.10
N ARG A 512 -11.33 2.08 -10.26
CA ARG A 512 -11.68 2.76 -11.52
C ARG A 512 -13.11 3.31 -11.48
N GLY A 513 -13.23 4.59 -11.79
CA GLY A 513 -14.50 5.30 -11.91
C GLY A 513 -15.17 5.01 -13.25
N PHE A 514 -16.40 5.49 -13.39
CA PHE A 514 -17.14 5.44 -14.65
C PHE A 514 -16.32 6.09 -15.78
N LYS A 515 -16.02 5.30 -16.82
CA LYS A 515 -15.30 5.77 -18.01
C LYS A 515 -16.24 6.56 -18.90
N GLY A 516 -16.50 7.82 -18.54
CA GLY A 516 -17.17 8.78 -19.42
C GLY A 516 -16.45 8.82 -20.77
N LYS A 517 -17.18 8.53 -21.85
CA LYS A 517 -16.75 8.66 -23.26
C LYS A 517 -17.85 8.23 -24.24
N VAL A 518 -18.93 9.01 -24.29
CA VAL A 518 -19.72 9.10 -25.52
C VAL A 518 -19.56 10.51 -26.04
N GLY A 519 -18.77 10.67 -27.11
CA GLY A 519 -18.67 11.94 -27.83
C GLY A 519 -19.99 12.30 -28.50
N PHE A 520 -20.12 13.53 -28.96
CA PHE A 520 -21.35 14.00 -29.60
C PHE A 520 -21.05 14.66 -30.94
N VAL A 521 -22.09 14.97 -31.71
CA VAL A 521 -21.97 15.64 -33.01
C VAL A 521 -22.83 16.88 -33.01
N VAL A 522 -22.25 17.99 -33.46
CA VAL A 522 -23.02 19.18 -33.84
C VAL A 522 -23.15 19.18 -35.36
N ILE A 523 -24.37 19.24 -35.86
CA ILE A 523 -24.69 19.33 -37.29
C ILE A 523 -25.15 20.75 -37.57
N VAL A 524 -24.40 21.48 -38.39
CA VAL A 524 -24.75 22.85 -38.79
C VAL A 524 -25.32 22.81 -40.20
N LYS A 525 -26.54 23.33 -40.39
CA LYS A 525 -27.27 23.32 -41.66
C LYS A 525 -27.65 24.73 -42.10
N GLY A 526 -27.53 25.00 -43.39
CA GLY A 526 -28.14 26.16 -44.04
C GLY A 526 -29.45 25.76 -44.70
N GLU A 527 -30.59 26.20 -44.17
CA GLU A 527 -31.94 25.84 -44.67
C GLU A 527 -32.79 27.08 -44.98
N GLU A 528 -33.72 26.95 -45.93
CA GLU A 528 -34.74 27.98 -46.21
C GLU A 528 -35.85 27.84 -45.16
N TRP A 529 -36.16 28.92 -44.46
CA TRP A 529 -37.24 28.98 -43.46
C TRP A 529 -38.53 29.50 -44.07
#